data_AF-A0A661SWP0-F1
#
_entry.id   AF-A0A661SWP0-F1
#
_cell.length_a   1.000
_cell.length_b   1.000
_cell.length_c   1.000
_cell.angle_alpha   90.00
_cell.angle_beta   90.00
_cell.angle_gamma   90.00
#
_symmetry.space_group_name_H-M   'P 1'
#
loop_
_entity.id
_entity.type
_entity.pdbx_description
1 polymer ?
#
loop_
_entity_poly.entity_id
_entity_poly.type
_entity_poly.pdbx_seq_one_letter_code
_entity_poly.pdbx_strand_id
1 'polypeptide(L)' 'MGCHDRELSVLFTDDARIARLNERYLNRKGPTNVLAFPMSGGPAPDIESAMLGDVVVSV' A
#
# COMPACT_ATOMS: atom_id res chain seq x y z
N MET A 1 21.70 -4.68 5.12
CA MET A 1 20.51 -4.49 5.97
C MET A 1 19.30 -4.83 5.13
N GLY A 2 18.82 -6.08 5.20
CA GLY A 2 17.69 -6.56 4.39
C GLY A 2 16.46 -6.77 5.28
N CYS A 3 15.27 -6.60 4.72
CA CYS A 3 14.01 -7.00 5.36
C CYS A 3 13.85 -8.53 5.28
N HIS A 4 14.72 -9.29 5.93
CA HIS A 4 14.54 -10.75 6.04
C HIS A 4 13.26 -11.04 6.83
N ASP A 5 12.48 -12.03 6.36
CA ASP A 5 11.18 -12.44 6.91
C ASP A 5 10.09 -11.37 6.90
N ARG A 6 10.00 -10.59 5.82
CA ARG A 6 8.90 -9.64 5.62
C ARG A 6 8.05 -9.90 4.38
N GLU A 7 6.73 -9.87 4.55
CA GLU A 7 5.71 -10.08 3.54
C GLU A 7 5.21 -8.74 2.97
N LEU A 8 5.21 -8.65 1.64
CA LEU A 8 4.66 -7.54 0.88
C LEU A 8 3.69 -8.11 -0.15
N SER A 9 2.46 -7.59 -0.15
CA SER A 9 1.46 -7.92 -1.16
C SER A 9 1.47 -6.85 -2.24
N VAL A 10 1.48 -7.26 -3.51
CA VAL A 10 1.43 -6.35 -4.66
C VAL A 10 0.21 -6.67 -5.50
N LEU A 11 -0.65 -5.68 -5.68
CA LEU A 11 -1.88 -5.78 -6.46
C LEU A 11 -1.77 -4.96 -7.74
N PHE A 12 -1.82 -5.63 -8.89
CA PHE A 12 -1.95 -4.99 -10.19
C PHE A 12 -3.43 -4.73 -10.50
N THR A 13 -3.74 -3.56 -11.03
CA THR A 13 -5.11 -3.14 -11.30
C THR A 13 -5.18 -2.12 -12.44
N ASP A 14 -6.38 -1.78 -12.90
CA ASP A 14 -6.59 -0.71 -13.89
C ASP A 14 -6.69 0.71 -13.26
N ASP A 15 -6.61 1.72 -14.13
CA ASP A 15 -6.71 3.14 -13.78
C ASP A 15 -8.03 3.49 -13.07
N ALA A 16 -9.13 2.85 -13.45
CA ALA A 16 -10.43 3.13 -12.86
C ALA A 16 -10.47 2.68 -11.39
N ARG A 17 -9.88 1.53 -11.08
CA ARG A 17 -9.82 0.97 -9.73
C ARG A 17 -8.79 1.69 -8.87
N ILE A 18 -7.62 2.06 -9.40
CA ILE A 18 -6.65 2.85 -8.62
C ILE A 18 -7.15 4.28 -8.35
N ALA A 19 -7.90 4.88 -9.29
CA ALA A 19 -8.53 6.19 -9.08
C ALA A 19 -9.54 6.17 -7.92
N ARG A 20 -10.38 5.13 -7.84
CA ARG A 20 -11.32 4.94 -6.72
C ARG A 20 -10.60 4.77 -5.38
N LEU A 21 -9.45 4.09 -5.36
CA LEU A 21 -8.64 3.94 -4.15
C LEU A 21 -7.97 5.25 -3.75
N ASN A 22 -7.45 6.02 -4.72
CA ASN A 22 -6.83 7.33 -4.49
C ASN A 22 -7.83 8.33 -3.88
N GLU A 23 -9.07 8.32 -4.39
CA GLU A 23 -10.16 9.14 -3.83
C GLU A 23 -10.56 8.66 -2.45
N ARG A 24 -10.73 7.35 -2.24
CA ARG A 24 -11.19 6.79 -0.97
C ARG A 24 -10.20 7.00 0.17
N TYR A 25 -8.91 6.76 -0.07
CA TYR A 25 -7.91 6.69 1.00
C TYR A 25 -7.04 7.95 1.11
N LEU A 26 -6.80 8.66 0.01
CA LEU A 26 -6.00 9.89 0.00
C LEU A 26 -6.82 11.15 -0.29
N ASN A 27 -8.11 11.02 -0.57
CA ASN A 27 -9.00 12.12 -0.93
C ASN A 27 -8.50 12.91 -2.17
N ARG A 28 -7.80 12.21 -3.09
CA ARG A 28 -7.24 12.77 -4.33
C ARG A 28 -8.00 12.21 -5.53
N LYS A 29 -8.42 13.08 -6.44
CA LYS A 29 -9.15 12.69 -7.65
C LYS A 29 -8.24 12.15 -8.74
N GLY A 30 -8.73 11.14 -9.46
CA GLY A 30 -8.05 10.54 -10.61
C GLY A 30 -7.03 9.44 -10.27
N PRO A 31 -6.52 8.73 -11.30
CA PRO A 31 -5.58 7.64 -11.11
C PRO A 31 -4.20 8.13 -10.66
N THR A 32 -3.39 7.19 -10.18
CA THR A 32 -1.96 7.37 -9.90
C THR A 32 -1.24 6.11 -10.35
N ASN A 33 0.08 6.16 -10.48
CA ASN A 33 0.86 5.00 -10.90
C ASN A 33 0.97 3.95 -9.78
N VAL A 34 1.08 4.42 -8.53
CA VAL A 34 1.31 3.56 -7.35
C VAL A 34 0.58 4.12 -6.11
N LEU A 35 -0.04 3.24 -5.32
CA LEU A 35 -0.54 3.50 -3.97
C LEU A 35 0.07 2.49 -2.99
N ALA A 36 0.44 2.92 -1.78
CA ALA A 36 0.99 2.05 -0.75
C ALA A 36 0.16 2.15 0.54
N PHE A 37 -0.18 1.00 1.10
CA PHE A 37 -0.96 0.84 2.33
C PHE A 37 -0.09 0.15 3.38
N PRO A 38 0.67 0.92 4.19
CA PRO A 38 1.49 0.34 5.24
C PRO A 38 0.62 -0.18 6.39
N MET A 39 0.90 -1.38 6.88
CA MET A 39 0.21 -1.91 8.07
C MET A 39 0.73 -1.31 9.39
N SER A 40 1.89 -0.67 9.39
CA SER A 40 2.57 -0.13 10.59
C SER A 40 2.19 1.33 10.92
N GLY A 41 0.89 1.65 10.92
CA GLY A 41 0.37 3.02 10.99
C GLY A 41 -0.10 3.54 12.36
N GLY A 42 0.28 2.91 13.48
CA GLY A 42 -0.16 3.30 14.83
C GLY A 42 0.97 3.82 15.74
N PRO A 43 0.68 4.67 16.75
CA PRO A 43 1.67 5.21 17.67
C PRO A 43 2.10 4.13 18.69
N ALA A 44 3.20 3.44 18.36
CA ALA A 44 4.01 2.55 19.21
C ALA A 44 3.54 1.08 19.39
N PRO A 45 4.45 0.16 19.74
CA PRO A 45 5.76 -0.07 19.12
C PRO A 45 6.03 -1.58 18.85
N ASP A 46 7.15 -1.87 18.19
CA ASP A 46 7.97 -3.06 18.49
C ASP A 46 7.33 -4.46 18.50
N ILE A 47 6.59 -4.79 17.44
CA ILE A 47 6.61 -6.17 16.97
C ILE A 47 7.24 -6.07 15.59
N GLU A 48 8.31 -6.81 15.33
CA GLU A 48 8.80 -7.00 13.97
C GLU A 48 7.68 -7.63 13.16
N SER A 49 6.76 -6.80 12.66
CA SER A 49 5.67 -7.26 11.83
C SER A 49 6.32 -7.78 10.56
N ALA A 50 6.20 -9.09 10.35
CA ALA A 50 6.56 -9.71 9.09
C ALA A 50 5.79 -9.00 7.96
N MET A 51 4.54 -8.61 8.16
CA MET A 51 3.79 -7.86 7.14
C MET A 51 4.22 -6.39 7.03
N LEU A 52 4.69 -6.01 5.83
CA LEU A 52 4.97 -4.64 5.39
C LEU A 52 3.70 -3.91 4.92
N GLY A 53 2.74 -4.65 4.33
CA GLY A 53 1.47 -4.14 3.84
C GLY A 53 1.24 -4.40 2.35
N ASP A 54 0.46 -3.54 1.71
CA ASP A 54 0.02 -3.69 0.32
C ASP A 54 0.50 -2.55 -0.58
N VAL A 55 0.93 -2.88 -1.80
CA VAL A 55 1.22 -1.91 -2.86
C VAL A 55 0.30 -2.17 -4.04
N VAL A 56 -0.42 -1.13 -4.49
CA VAL A 56 -1.31 -1.20 -5.65
C VAL A 56 -0.69 -0.44 -6.81
N VAL A 57 -0.56 -1.09 -7.96
CA VAL A 57 0.06 -0.53 -9.17
C VAL A 57 -0.95 -0.56 -10.32
N SER A 58 -1.07 0.56 -11.04
CA SER A 58 -1.85 0.62 -12.28
C SER A 58 -1.03 0.07 -13.45
N VAL A 59 -1.60 -0.81 -14.27
CA VAL A 59 -0.96 -1.43 -15.45
C VAL A 59 -1.77 -1.30 -16.72
#